data_AF-A0A7M2SVR9-F1
#
_entry.id   AF-A0A7M2SVR9-F1
#
_cell.length_a   1.000
_cell.length_b   1.000
_cell.length_c   1.000
_cell.angle_alpha   90.00
_cell.angle_beta   90.00
_cell.angle_gamma   90.00
#
_symmetry.space_group_name_H-M   'P 1'
#
loop_
_entity.id
_entity.type
_entity.pdbx_description
1 polymer ?
#
loop_
_entity_poly.entity_id
_entity_poly.type
_entity_poly.pdbx_seq_one_letter_code
_entity_poly.pdbx_strand_id
1 'polypeptide(L)'
;MQGTTQSTAPSDAYPPTDRTVPTRSADRASYDRELVHAILDEAYVCHLGFVRDGTPVVLPTLFGRVGETLYVHGSTGSRPLRMTGEADPGLPVCLTVTHVDALVLARSAFHHSINYRSVVVHGIAYDVTDPEEKRTALDALVDHVVAGRSRDSRPANKKELAATAVIRIDLAEVSAKLRTGGVNDEPEDLALPHWAGLVPLRKGYATPVGDPGLAPGTELPGYLSDL
;
A
#
# COMPACT_ATOMS: atom_id res chain seq x y z
N MET A 1 -14.46 -42.06 -14.21
CA MET A 1 -14.49 -40.64 -14.64
C MET A 1 -14.02 -39.81 -13.45
N GLN A 2 -12.71 -39.69 -13.25
CA GLN A 2 -12.12 -38.84 -12.22
C GLN A 2 -11.81 -37.50 -12.89
N GLY A 3 -12.54 -36.46 -12.51
CA GLY A 3 -12.28 -35.09 -12.93
C GLY A 3 -11.10 -34.56 -12.13
N THR A 4 -9.95 -34.41 -12.77
CA THR A 4 -8.82 -33.62 -12.28
C THR A 4 -9.23 -32.16 -12.25
N THR A 5 -9.40 -31.59 -11.05
CA THR A 5 -9.42 -30.15 -10.82
C THR A 5 -8.03 -29.60 -11.17
N GLN A 6 -7.91 -28.99 -12.34
CA GLN A 6 -6.76 -28.17 -12.67
C GLN A 6 -6.79 -26.93 -11.77
N SER A 7 -5.88 -26.88 -10.80
CA SER A 7 -5.52 -25.63 -10.13
C SER A 7 -4.82 -24.75 -11.17
N THR A 8 -5.56 -23.78 -11.71
CA THR A 8 -5.00 -22.74 -12.58
C THR A 8 -4.07 -21.87 -11.74
N ALA A 9 -2.79 -21.86 -12.08
CA ALA A 9 -1.86 -20.86 -11.55
C ALA A 9 -2.44 -19.45 -11.80
N PRO A 10 -2.35 -18.53 -10.84
CA PRO A 10 -2.83 -17.17 -11.04
C PRO A 10 -2.12 -16.53 -12.24
N SER A 11 -2.88 -15.82 -13.07
CA SER A 11 -2.36 -15.00 -14.17
C SER A 11 -1.32 -14.00 -13.66
N ASP A 12 -0.22 -13.83 -14.40
CA ASP A 12 0.86 -12.86 -14.08
C ASP A 12 0.38 -11.41 -14.08
N ALA A 13 -0.82 -11.12 -14.59
CA ALA A 13 -1.44 -9.80 -14.58
C ALA A 13 -2.88 -9.79 -14.05
N TYR A 14 -3.31 -8.66 -13.50
CA TYR A 14 -4.70 -8.35 -13.15
C TYR A 14 -5.52 -8.00 -14.41
N PRO A 15 -6.79 -8.39 -14.49
CA PRO A 15 -7.64 -7.99 -15.61
C PRO A 15 -7.98 -6.49 -15.50
N PRO A 16 -7.78 -5.70 -16.58
CA PRO A 16 -8.20 -4.30 -16.60
C PRO A 16 -9.73 -4.19 -16.58
N THR A 17 -10.24 -3.11 -16.00
CA THR A 17 -11.66 -2.76 -15.88
C THR A 17 -11.87 -1.30 -16.26
N ASP A 18 -13.13 -0.90 -16.47
CA ASP A 18 -13.50 0.49 -16.74
C ASP A 18 -13.01 1.48 -15.66
N ARG A 19 -12.87 1.05 -14.40
CA ARG A 19 -12.38 1.90 -13.31
C ARG A 19 -10.86 1.94 -13.21
N THR A 20 -10.17 0.93 -13.73
CA THR A 20 -8.71 0.79 -13.60
C THR A 20 -7.95 1.22 -14.85
N VAL A 21 -8.62 1.38 -16.00
CA VAL A 21 -8.03 1.93 -17.23
C VAL A 21 -8.04 3.47 -17.18
N PRO A 22 -6.88 4.14 -17.13
CA PRO A 22 -6.85 5.59 -17.07
C PRO A 22 -7.12 6.22 -18.45
N THR A 23 -7.83 7.34 -18.45
CA THR A 23 -8.12 8.11 -19.67
C THR A 23 -6.94 8.94 -20.18
N ARG A 24 -5.93 9.19 -19.34
CA ARG A 24 -4.71 9.95 -19.68
C ARG A 24 -3.44 9.18 -19.35
N SER A 25 -2.48 9.22 -20.27
CA SER A 25 -1.20 8.50 -20.18
C SER A 25 -1.42 7.02 -19.87
N ALA A 26 -2.22 6.34 -20.71
CA ALA A 26 -2.54 4.92 -20.54
C ALA A 26 -1.33 4.01 -20.71
N ASP A 27 -0.33 4.46 -21.47
CA ASP A 27 1.00 3.87 -21.60
C ASP A 27 1.75 3.73 -20.27
N ARG A 28 1.34 4.50 -19.25
CA ARG A 28 1.92 4.45 -17.90
C ARG A 28 1.22 3.46 -16.96
N ALA A 29 0.08 2.91 -17.38
CA ALA A 29 -0.63 1.92 -16.58
C ALA A 29 0.06 0.56 -16.70
N SER A 30 0.11 -0.17 -15.59
CA SER A 30 0.53 -1.56 -15.57
C SER A 30 -0.43 -2.36 -14.71
N TYR A 31 -0.63 -3.61 -15.12
CA TYR A 31 -1.45 -4.60 -14.40
C TYR A 31 -0.60 -5.81 -13.99
N ASP A 32 0.71 -5.72 -14.17
CA ASP A 32 1.67 -6.74 -13.77
C ASP A 32 1.61 -6.97 -12.25
N ARG A 33 1.42 -8.23 -11.87
CA ARG A 33 1.16 -8.63 -10.48
C ARG A 33 2.39 -8.44 -9.60
N GLU A 34 3.57 -8.80 -10.10
CA GLU A 34 4.83 -8.65 -9.39
C GLU A 34 5.11 -7.18 -9.10
N LEU A 35 4.90 -6.30 -10.08
CA LEU A 35 5.07 -4.86 -9.92
C LEU A 35 4.08 -4.25 -8.92
N VAL A 36 2.81 -4.64 -8.98
CA VAL A 36 1.79 -4.20 -8.01
C VAL A 36 2.19 -4.61 -6.60
N HIS A 37 2.58 -5.87 -6.40
CA HIS A 37 3.00 -6.39 -5.11
C HIS A 37 4.25 -5.65 -4.61
N ALA A 38 5.26 -5.46 -5.46
CA ALA A 38 6.47 -4.75 -5.10
C ALA A 38 6.21 -3.30 -4.64
N ILE A 39 5.28 -2.59 -5.29
CA ILE A 39 4.90 -1.22 -4.87
C ILE A 39 4.18 -1.27 -3.52
N LEU A 40 3.25 -2.20 -3.32
CA LEU A 40 2.53 -2.34 -2.05
C LEU A 40 3.47 -2.71 -0.90
N ASP A 41 4.39 -3.64 -1.12
CA ASP A 41 5.32 -4.15 -0.11
C ASP A 41 6.36 -3.11 0.32
N GLU A 42 6.67 -2.14 -0.55
CA GLU A 42 7.59 -1.04 -0.21
C GLU A 42 6.87 0.11 0.55
N ALA A 43 5.54 0.11 0.61
CA ALA A 43 4.74 1.20 1.16
C ALA A 43 4.28 0.92 2.60
N TYR A 44 4.60 1.78 3.58
CA TYR A 44 4.00 1.64 4.91
C TYR A 44 2.56 2.15 4.96
N VAL A 45 2.30 3.29 4.33
CA VAL A 45 1.04 4.02 4.48
C VAL A 45 0.22 3.88 3.20
N CYS A 46 -1.02 3.45 3.35
CA CYS A 46 -2.05 3.59 2.33
C CYS A 46 -3.02 4.71 2.67
N HIS A 47 -3.73 5.19 1.66
CA HIS A 47 -4.86 6.09 1.78
C HIS A 47 -6.14 5.31 1.49
N LEU A 48 -6.95 5.06 2.52
CA LEU A 48 -8.22 4.36 2.43
C LEU A 48 -9.34 5.36 2.18
N GLY A 49 -9.82 5.42 0.95
CA GLY A 49 -10.96 6.19 0.50
C GLY A 49 -12.28 5.42 0.61
N PHE A 50 -13.33 6.05 1.13
CA PHE A 50 -14.69 5.52 1.19
C PHE A 50 -15.71 6.65 1.26
N VAL A 51 -17.00 6.35 1.09
CA VAL A 51 -18.08 7.35 1.21
C VAL A 51 -18.77 7.21 2.56
N ARG A 52 -18.94 8.32 3.27
CA ARG A 52 -19.68 8.42 4.52
C ARG A 52 -20.67 9.56 4.44
N ASP A 53 -21.93 9.30 4.76
CA ASP A 53 -23.00 10.30 4.72
C ASP A 53 -23.03 11.06 3.38
N GLY A 54 -22.86 10.32 2.27
CA GLY A 54 -22.79 10.87 0.91
C GLY A 54 -21.51 11.64 0.56
N THR A 55 -20.53 11.73 1.47
CA THR A 55 -19.31 12.53 1.31
C THR A 55 -18.06 11.64 1.26
N PRO A 56 -17.08 11.90 0.37
CA PRO A 56 -15.84 11.16 0.36
C PRO A 56 -14.99 11.43 1.61
N VAL A 57 -14.41 10.37 2.16
CA VAL A 57 -13.46 10.39 3.27
C VAL A 57 -12.22 9.63 2.83
N VAL A 58 -11.04 10.14 3.16
CA VAL A 58 -9.76 9.47 2.91
C VAL A 58 -8.96 9.43 4.21
N LEU A 59 -8.59 8.23 4.64
CA LEU A 59 -7.83 8.02 5.87
C LEU A 59 -6.44 7.46 5.57
N PRO A 60 -5.35 8.14 5.97
CA PRO A 60 -4.03 7.54 5.96
C PRO A 60 -3.93 6.49 7.08
N THR A 61 -3.46 5.29 6.75
CA THR A 61 -3.31 4.19 7.71
C THR A 61 -2.21 3.22 7.28
N LEU A 62 -1.64 2.51 8.25
CA LEU A 62 -0.83 1.32 8.00
C LEU A 62 -1.72 0.22 7.40
N PHE A 63 -1.14 -0.57 6.52
CA PHE A 63 -1.74 -1.80 5.99
C PHE A 63 -0.69 -2.92 5.96
N GLY A 64 -1.12 -4.15 5.72
CA GLY A 64 -0.23 -5.28 5.45
C GLY A 64 -0.81 -6.14 4.34
N ARG A 65 0.03 -6.86 3.60
CA ARG A 65 -0.40 -7.77 2.53
C ARG A 65 -0.07 -9.21 2.87
N VAL A 66 -1.00 -10.11 2.60
CA VAL A 66 -0.75 -11.56 2.57
C VAL A 66 -1.27 -12.09 1.25
N GLY A 67 -0.35 -12.43 0.34
CA GLY A 67 -0.71 -12.86 -1.01
C GLY A 67 -1.55 -11.81 -1.73
N GLU A 68 -2.80 -12.16 -2.07
CA GLU A 68 -3.74 -11.31 -2.81
C GLU A 68 -4.70 -10.51 -1.93
N THR A 69 -4.43 -10.41 -0.63
CA THR A 69 -5.30 -9.73 0.32
C THR A 69 -4.55 -8.64 1.09
N LEU A 70 -5.15 -7.45 1.14
CA LEU A 70 -4.71 -6.34 1.97
C LEU A 70 -5.50 -6.30 3.26
N TYR A 71 -4.82 -6.06 4.37
CA TYR A 71 -5.40 -5.91 5.69
C TYR A 71 -5.15 -4.53 6.25
N VAL A 72 -6.20 -3.93 6.83
CA VAL A 72 -6.13 -2.67 7.56
C VAL A 72 -6.75 -2.90 8.93
N HIS A 73 -6.12 -2.40 9.99
CA HIS A 73 -6.65 -2.49 11.35
C HIS A 73 -7.07 -1.12 11.89
N GLY A 74 -7.89 -1.15 12.92
CA GLY A 74 -8.23 0.02 13.70
C GLY A 74 -8.95 -0.36 14.99
N SER A 75 -9.35 0.65 15.76
CA SER A 75 -10.25 0.41 16.89
C SER A 75 -11.58 -0.18 16.39
N THR A 76 -12.16 -1.12 17.15
CA THR A 76 -13.53 -1.61 16.89
C THR A 76 -14.57 -0.49 16.88
N GLY A 77 -14.32 0.63 17.56
CA GLY A 77 -15.19 1.81 17.54
C GLY A 77 -14.95 2.76 16.37
N SER A 78 -13.93 2.51 15.54
CA SER A 78 -13.63 3.39 14.42
C SER A 78 -14.67 3.26 13.32
N ARG A 79 -14.98 4.40 12.68
CA ARG A 79 -16.07 4.50 11.70
C ARG A 79 -15.91 3.58 10.49
N PRO A 80 -14.76 3.52 9.77
CA PRO A 80 -14.64 2.62 8.62
C PRO A 80 -14.86 1.15 9.02
N LEU A 81 -14.31 0.71 10.16
CA LEU A 81 -14.45 -0.65 10.66
C LEU A 81 -15.92 -0.97 11.02
N ARG A 82 -16.62 -0.06 11.70
CA ARG A 82 -18.06 -0.23 11.96
C ARG A 82 -18.90 -0.28 10.67
N MET A 83 -18.63 0.64 9.75
CA MET A 83 -19.37 0.72 8.49
C MET A 83 -19.19 -0.53 7.64
N THR A 84 -18.02 -1.16 7.71
CA THR A 84 -17.78 -2.45 7.05
C THR A 84 -18.67 -3.55 7.62
N GLY A 85 -18.77 -3.69 8.94
CA GLY A 85 -19.65 -4.69 9.57
C GLY A 85 -21.16 -4.41 9.42
N GLU A 86 -21.54 -3.15 9.16
CA GLU A 86 -22.94 -2.73 8.96
C GLU A 86 -23.40 -2.86 7.50
N ALA A 87 -22.48 -2.86 6.53
CA ALA A 87 -22.79 -2.90 5.11
C ALA A 87 -22.87 -4.33 4.57
N ASP A 88 -23.85 -4.59 3.70
CA ASP A 88 -24.03 -5.86 2.98
C ASP A 88 -23.93 -5.59 1.46
N PRO A 89 -22.98 -6.20 0.72
CA PRO A 89 -22.07 -7.27 1.14
C PRO A 89 -20.83 -6.81 1.94
N GLY A 90 -20.58 -5.51 2.05
CA GLY A 90 -19.44 -4.92 2.75
C GLY A 90 -19.28 -3.46 2.35
N LEU A 91 -18.21 -2.79 2.79
CA LEU A 91 -17.99 -1.37 2.50
C LEU A 91 -17.24 -1.17 1.18
N PRO A 92 -17.79 -0.47 0.17
CA PRO A 92 -17.01 -0.09 -1.01
C PRO A 92 -15.89 0.88 -0.63
N VAL A 93 -14.66 0.54 -1.03
CA VAL A 93 -13.45 1.28 -0.71
C VAL A 93 -12.55 1.45 -1.93
N CYS A 94 -11.67 2.44 -1.84
CA CYS A 94 -10.52 2.63 -2.73
C CYS A 94 -9.27 2.77 -1.86
N LEU A 95 -8.32 1.84 -1.98
CA LEU A 95 -7.04 1.91 -1.28
C LEU A 95 -5.96 2.35 -2.25
N THR A 96 -5.20 3.39 -1.89
CA THR A 96 -4.13 3.93 -2.75
C THR A 96 -2.81 3.99 -2.01
N VAL A 97 -1.72 3.62 -2.68
CA VAL A 97 -0.34 3.85 -2.26
C VAL A 97 0.42 4.61 -3.35
N THR A 98 1.35 5.49 -2.95
CA THR A 98 2.17 6.29 -3.87
C THR A 98 3.59 6.46 -3.34
N HIS A 99 4.56 6.26 -4.22
CA HIS A 99 5.98 6.51 -4.03
C HIS A 99 6.38 7.66 -4.95
N VAL A 100 7.11 8.63 -4.41
CA VAL A 100 7.76 9.68 -5.22
C VAL A 100 9.23 9.32 -5.32
N ASP A 101 9.68 9.09 -6.56
CA ASP A 101 11.03 8.58 -6.83
C ASP A 101 11.98 9.68 -7.33
N ALA A 102 11.47 10.75 -7.96
CA ALA A 102 12.27 11.93 -8.31
C ALA A 102 11.40 13.16 -8.59
N LEU A 103 11.95 14.36 -8.37
CA LEU A 103 11.41 15.59 -8.93
C LEU A 103 11.92 15.76 -10.36
N VAL A 104 11.05 16.15 -11.28
CA VAL A 104 11.39 16.45 -12.67
C VAL A 104 11.26 17.95 -12.89
N LEU A 105 12.40 18.61 -13.03
CA LEU A 105 12.50 20.05 -13.12
C LEU A 105 12.84 20.42 -14.56
N ALA A 106 11.84 20.94 -15.29
CA ALA A 106 11.96 21.31 -16.69
C ALA A 106 12.33 22.79 -16.86
N ARG A 107 12.60 23.22 -18.09
CA ARG A 107 12.86 24.64 -18.40
C ARG A 107 11.57 25.43 -18.46
N SER A 108 10.52 24.84 -19.04
CA SER A 108 9.18 25.40 -19.07
C SER A 108 8.36 24.91 -17.88
N ALA A 109 7.60 25.83 -17.28
CA ALA A 109 6.76 25.53 -16.13
C ALA A 109 5.75 24.39 -16.38
N PHE A 110 5.34 24.23 -17.64
CA PHE A 110 4.39 23.20 -18.06
C PHE A 110 4.93 21.77 -17.96
N HIS A 111 6.25 21.59 -18.10
CA HIS A 111 6.88 20.26 -18.14
C HIS A 111 7.43 19.80 -16.78
N HIS A 112 7.25 20.58 -15.71
CA HIS A 112 7.54 20.13 -14.35
C HIS A 112 6.68 18.92 -13.99
N SER A 113 7.29 17.94 -13.32
CA SER A 113 6.61 16.71 -12.94
C SER A 113 7.33 15.98 -11.80
N ILE A 114 6.92 14.75 -11.54
CA ILE A 114 7.59 13.80 -10.65
C ILE A 114 7.71 12.43 -11.33
N ASN A 115 8.78 11.70 -11.06
CA ASN A 115 8.80 10.26 -11.26
C ASN A 115 8.15 9.62 -10.04
N TYR A 116 7.26 8.66 -10.27
CA TYR A 116 6.45 8.05 -9.23
C TYR A 116 6.03 6.64 -9.60
N ARG A 117 5.62 5.89 -8.58
CA ARG A 117 4.94 4.60 -8.68
C ARG A 117 3.74 4.64 -7.77
N SER A 118 2.57 4.23 -8.24
CA SER A 118 1.36 4.18 -7.42
C SER A 118 0.55 2.93 -7.73
N VAL A 119 -0.15 2.42 -6.73
CA VAL A 119 -1.16 1.37 -6.90
C VAL A 119 -2.50 1.89 -6.39
N VAL A 120 -3.56 1.64 -7.14
CA VAL A 120 -4.95 1.90 -6.78
C VAL A 120 -5.71 0.57 -6.78
N VAL A 121 -6.34 0.26 -5.66
CA VAL A 121 -7.16 -0.94 -5.46
C VAL A 121 -8.60 -0.50 -5.23
N HIS A 122 -9.49 -0.89 -6.13
CA HIS A 122 -10.94 -0.76 -5.94
C HIS A 122 -11.48 -2.08 -5.38
N GLY A 123 -12.30 -2.03 -4.35
CA GLY A 123 -12.82 -3.25 -3.75
C GLY A 123 -13.96 -3.04 -2.77
N ILE A 124 -14.43 -4.16 -2.25
CA ILE A 124 -15.30 -4.21 -1.09
C ILE A 124 -14.44 -4.65 0.09
N ALA A 125 -14.43 -3.86 1.16
CA ALA A 125 -13.82 -4.24 2.41
C ALA A 125 -14.78 -5.13 3.20
N TYR A 126 -14.24 -6.18 3.82
CA TYR A 126 -14.97 -7.11 4.68
C TYR A 126 -14.33 -7.20 6.05
N ASP A 127 -15.14 -7.39 7.09
CA ASP A 127 -14.64 -7.62 8.44
C ASP A 127 -13.97 -9.01 8.53
N VAL A 128 -12.79 -9.04 9.13
CA VAL A 128 -12.11 -10.30 9.48
C VAL A 128 -12.64 -10.78 10.82
N THR A 129 -13.54 -11.75 10.77
CA THR A 129 -14.22 -12.32 11.94
C THR A 129 -13.62 -13.64 12.40
N ASP A 130 -12.96 -14.37 11.49
CA ASP A 130 -12.24 -15.59 11.83
C ASP A 130 -11.03 -15.27 12.73
N PRO A 131 -10.89 -15.93 13.91
CA PRO A 131 -9.80 -15.63 14.84
C PRO A 131 -8.40 -15.90 14.30
N GLU A 132 -8.22 -16.94 13.48
CA GLU A 132 -6.90 -17.31 12.95
C GLU A 132 -6.50 -16.39 11.80
N GLU A 133 -7.44 -16.02 10.92
CA GLU A 133 -7.22 -15.00 9.91
C GLU A 133 -6.89 -13.65 10.57
N LYS A 134 -7.63 -13.26 11.60
CA LYS A 134 -7.37 -12.01 12.33
C LYS A 134 -5.98 -11.98 12.93
N ARG A 135 -5.52 -13.11 13.49
CA ARG A 135 -4.14 -13.24 14.02
C ARG A 135 -3.11 -13.08 12.90
N THR A 136 -3.32 -13.79 11.78
CA THR A 136 -2.46 -13.71 10.59
C THR A 136 -2.38 -12.28 10.05
N ALA A 137 -3.51 -11.57 9.97
CA ALA A 137 -3.56 -10.19 9.50
C ALA A 137 -2.83 -9.22 10.43
N LEU A 138 -2.96 -9.39 11.75
CA LEU A 138 -2.26 -8.55 12.73
C LEU A 138 -0.75 -8.83 12.73
N ASP A 139 -0.33 -10.09 12.60
CA ASP A 139 1.08 -10.44 12.46
C ASP A 139 1.65 -9.86 11.16
N ALA A 140 0.90 -9.94 10.04
CA ALA A 140 1.29 -9.35 8.76
C ALA A 140 1.41 -7.82 8.85
N LEU A 141 0.53 -7.13 9.56
CA LEU A 141 0.63 -5.68 9.79
C LEU A 141 1.91 -5.31 10.54
N VAL A 142 2.31 -6.11 11.54
CA VAL A 142 3.56 -5.87 12.28
C VAL A 142 4.77 -6.16 11.41
N ASP A 143 4.76 -7.28 10.67
CA ASP A 143 5.85 -7.67 9.78
C ASP A 143 5.98 -6.78 8.54
N HIS A 144 4.90 -6.10 8.13
CA HIS A 144 4.92 -5.09 7.07
C HIS A 144 5.67 -3.82 7.50
N VAL A 145 5.69 -3.51 8.80
CA VAL A 145 6.53 -2.43 9.33
C VAL A 145 8.00 -2.83 9.28
N VAL A 146 8.32 -4.01 9.81
CA VAL A 146 9.65 -4.62 9.73
C VAL A 146 9.50 -6.14 9.74
N ALA A 147 10.05 -6.81 8.73
CA ALA A 147 9.97 -8.25 8.62
C ALA A 147 10.53 -8.97 9.86
N GLY A 148 9.74 -9.87 10.43
CA GLY A 148 10.10 -10.67 11.61
C GLY A 148 9.76 -10.02 12.94
N ARG A 149 9.33 -8.76 12.97
CA ARG A 149 8.98 -8.03 14.20
C ARG A 149 7.81 -8.66 14.96
N SER A 150 6.88 -9.33 14.27
CA SER A 150 5.75 -10.04 14.89
C SER A 150 6.22 -11.11 15.87
N ARG A 151 7.35 -11.77 15.57
CA ARG A 151 7.95 -12.84 16.39
C ARG A 151 8.88 -12.32 17.48
N ASP A 152 9.34 -11.08 17.36
CA ASP A 152 10.23 -10.39 18.31
C ASP A 152 9.47 -9.39 19.21
N SER A 153 8.17 -9.61 19.37
CA SER A 153 7.33 -8.89 20.32
C SER A 153 6.37 -9.86 20.99
N ARG A 154 5.88 -9.53 22.20
CA ARG A 154 4.88 -10.40 22.83
C ARG A 154 3.62 -10.45 21.98
N PRO A 155 2.95 -11.61 21.88
CA PRO A 155 1.65 -11.67 21.23
C PRO A 155 0.61 -10.74 21.89
N ALA A 156 -0.39 -10.34 21.11
CA ALA A 156 -1.53 -9.59 21.61
C ALA A 156 -2.31 -10.43 22.63
N ASN A 157 -2.73 -9.80 23.72
CA ASN A 157 -3.61 -10.44 24.71
C ASN A 157 -5.08 -10.36 24.29
N LYS A 158 -5.97 -11.07 25.02
CA LYS A 158 -7.41 -11.11 24.72
C LYS A 158 -8.07 -9.73 24.68
N LYS A 159 -7.64 -8.79 25.54
CA LYS A 159 -8.20 -7.43 25.60
C LYS A 159 -7.80 -6.62 24.36
N GLU A 160 -6.54 -6.72 23.95
CA GLU A 160 -6.01 -6.06 22.75
C GLU A 160 -6.69 -6.57 21.48
N LEU A 161 -6.86 -7.89 21.36
CA LEU A 161 -7.57 -8.52 20.24
C LEU A 161 -9.05 -8.11 20.20
N ALA A 162 -9.70 -7.97 21.36
CA ALA A 162 -11.09 -7.53 21.44
C ALA A 162 -11.28 -6.03 21.11
N ALA A 163 -10.26 -5.20 21.36
CA ALA A 163 -10.30 -3.76 21.06
C ALA A 163 -9.97 -3.42 19.60
N THR A 164 -9.44 -4.39 18.84
CA THR A 164 -8.95 -4.21 17.48
C THR A 164 -9.89 -4.85 16.47
N ALA A 165 -10.33 -4.11 15.47
CA ALA A 165 -10.99 -4.64 14.28
C ALA A 165 -10.01 -4.66 13.10
N VAL A 166 -10.22 -5.61 12.20
CA VAL A 166 -9.43 -5.76 10.98
C VAL A 166 -10.39 -5.91 9.82
N ILE A 167 -10.14 -5.17 8.75
CA ILE A 167 -10.82 -5.35 7.47
C ILE A 167 -9.85 -5.90 6.44
N ARG A 168 -10.38 -6.70 5.52
CA ARG A 168 -9.66 -7.23 4.38
C ARG A 168 -10.21 -6.69 3.07
N ILE A 169 -9.33 -6.51 2.09
CA ILE A 169 -9.65 -6.07 0.73
C ILE A 169 -8.89 -6.99 -0.22
N ASP A 170 -9.61 -7.67 -1.11
CA ASP A 170 -8.99 -8.56 -2.09
C ASP A 170 -8.47 -7.77 -3.30
N LEU A 171 -7.29 -8.14 -3.79
CA LEU A 171 -6.68 -7.60 -5.00
C LEU A 171 -7.37 -8.22 -6.23
N ALA A 172 -8.56 -7.71 -6.56
CA ALA A 172 -9.33 -8.14 -7.73
C ALA A 172 -9.32 -7.10 -8.84
N GLU A 173 -9.47 -5.83 -8.48
CA GLU A 173 -9.54 -4.70 -9.41
C GLU A 173 -8.48 -3.67 -9.04
N VAL A 174 -7.32 -3.82 -9.67
CA VAL A 174 -6.09 -3.11 -9.31
C VAL A 174 -5.44 -2.50 -10.54
N SER A 175 -4.86 -1.31 -10.40
CA SER A 175 -3.93 -0.77 -11.38
C SER A 175 -2.69 -0.20 -10.71
N ALA A 176 -1.53 -0.43 -11.33
CA ALA A 176 -0.33 0.35 -11.08
C ALA A 176 -0.22 1.48 -12.11
N LYS A 177 0.36 2.60 -11.71
CA LYS A 177 0.75 3.68 -12.62
C LYS A 177 2.13 4.19 -12.29
N LEU A 178 2.97 4.31 -13.31
CA LEU A 178 4.37 4.66 -13.16
C LEU A 178 4.76 5.80 -14.09
N ARG A 179 5.58 6.72 -13.60
CA ARG A 179 6.31 7.66 -14.44
C ARG A 179 7.78 7.55 -14.13
N THR A 180 8.57 7.25 -15.15
CA THR A 180 10.04 7.27 -15.12
C THR A 180 10.55 8.17 -16.24
N GLY A 181 11.86 8.38 -16.32
CA GLY A 181 12.49 9.16 -17.38
C GLY A 181 12.82 10.60 -16.99
N GLY A 182 13.35 11.33 -17.97
CA GLY A 182 13.89 12.68 -17.81
C GLY A 182 12.88 13.81 -17.99
N VAL A 183 13.44 15.01 -18.17
CA VAL A 183 12.70 16.20 -18.60
C VAL A 183 12.26 16.01 -20.05
N ASN A 184 11.06 16.50 -20.39
CA ASN A 184 10.51 16.47 -21.74
C ASN A 184 10.16 17.89 -22.19
N ASP A 185 11.20 18.74 -22.32
CA ASP A 185 11.08 20.11 -22.84
C ASP A 185 10.79 20.07 -24.35
N GLU A 186 10.06 21.06 -24.85
CA GLU A 186 9.89 21.27 -26.29
C GLU A 186 11.21 21.78 -26.92
N PRO A 187 11.45 21.55 -28.23
CA PRO A 187 12.68 22.00 -28.89
C PRO A 187 12.97 23.50 -28.74
N GLU A 188 11.94 24.33 -28.69
CA GLU A 188 12.04 25.79 -28.52
C GLU A 188 12.52 26.21 -27.12
N ASP A 189 12.29 25.38 -26.10
CA ASP A 189 12.67 25.67 -24.72
C ASP A 189 14.14 25.33 -24.42
N LEU A 190 14.79 24.51 -25.25
CA LEU A 190 16.15 23.98 -24.97
C LEU A 190 17.22 25.08 -24.82
N ALA A 191 17.03 26.22 -25.48
CA ALA A 191 17.93 27.37 -25.42
C ALA A 191 17.66 28.30 -24.23
N LEU A 192 16.57 28.10 -23.47
CA LEU A 192 16.26 28.93 -22.32
C LEU A 192 17.33 28.78 -21.23
N PRO A 193 17.70 29.87 -20.54
CA PRO A 193 18.76 29.86 -19.52
C PRO A 193 18.25 29.35 -18.16
N HIS A 194 17.51 28.25 -18.16
CA HIS A 194 16.97 27.60 -16.96
C HIS A 194 17.63 26.23 -16.76
N TRP A 195 17.97 25.92 -15.51
CA TRP A 195 18.46 24.58 -15.17
C TRP A 195 17.32 23.58 -15.29
N ALA A 196 17.62 22.41 -15.87
CA ALA A 196 16.67 21.31 -16.01
C ALA A 196 17.33 19.97 -15.71
N GLY A 197 16.60 19.10 -15.01
CA GLY A 197 17.12 17.82 -14.57
C GLY A 197 16.19 17.08 -13.63
N LEU A 198 16.74 16.02 -13.04
CA LEU A 198 16.07 15.20 -12.03
C LEU A 198 16.68 15.46 -10.66
N VAL A 199 15.84 15.48 -9.64
CA VAL A 199 16.27 15.37 -8.23
C VAL A 199 15.75 14.04 -7.71
N PRO A 200 16.56 12.96 -7.71
CA PRO A 200 16.14 11.66 -7.20
C PRO A 200 15.82 11.72 -5.70
N LEU A 201 14.71 11.12 -5.30
CA LEU A 201 14.35 10.90 -3.90
C LEU A 201 14.76 9.47 -3.53
N ARG A 202 15.52 9.32 -2.45
CA ARG A 202 15.92 8.02 -1.91
C ARG A 202 15.37 7.88 -0.50
N LYS A 203 14.77 6.73 -0.23
CA LYS A 203 14.43 6.31 1.12
C LYS A 203 15.64 5.61 1.74
N GLY A 204 15.74 5.71 3.06
CA GLY A 204 16.73 5.00 3.85
C GLY A 204 16.42 5.20 5.32
N TYR A 205 16.91 4.29 6.16
CA TYR A 205 16.78 4.41 7.60
C TYR A 205 18.02 5.08 8.18
N ALA A 206 17.80 5.85 9.24
CA ALA A 206 18.88 6.29 10.11
C ALA A 206 19.17 5.19 11.15
N THR A 207 20.25 5.37 11.93
CA THR A 207 20.56 4.48 13.05
C THR A 207 19.36 4.34 14.00
N PRO A 208 18.93 3.11 14.36
CA PRO A 208 17.86 2.90 15.32
C PRO A 208 18.13 3.59 16.66
N VAL A 209 17.11 4.23 17.21
CA VAL A 209 17.17 4.90 18.51
C VAL A 209 16.43 4.05 19.52
N GLY A 210 17.15 3.52 20.52
CA GLY A 210 16.57 2.72 21.59
C GLY A 210 15.71 3.55 22.54
N ASP A 211 14.63 2.94 23.06
CA ASP A 211 13.78 3.57 24.07
C ASP A 211 14.57 3.74 25.40
N PRO A 212 14.48 4.89 26.09
CA PRO A 212 15.17 5.11 27.36
C PRO A 212 14.77 4.14 28.49
N GLY A 213 13.60 3.49 28.38
CA GLY A 213 13.07 2.53 29.34
C GLY A 213 13.46 1.07 29.07
N LEU A 214 14.33 0.80 28.08
CA LEU A 214 14.84 -0.55 27.86
C LEU A 214 15.55 -1.08 29.12
N ALA A 215 15.32 -2.35 29.43
CA ALA A 215 16.03 -3.01 30.52
C ALA A 215 17.54 -3.01 30.24
N PRO A 216 18.42 -2.83 31.26
CA PRO A 216 19.86 -2.86 31.07
C PRO A 216 20.31 -4.14 30.35
N GLY A 217 21.15 -3.98 29.31
CA GLY A 217 21.64 -5.09 28.50
C GLY A 217 20.68 -5.57 27.40
N THR A 218 19.55 -4.89 27.17
CA THR A 218 18.71 -5.16 26.00
C THR A 218 19.41 -4.65 24.74
N GLU A 219 19.86 -5.56 23.89
CA GLU A 219 20.57 -5.25 22.64
C GLU A 219 19.59 -4.97 21.50
N LEU A 220 20.07 -4.23 20.48
CA LEU A 220 19.34 -4.05 19.24
C LEU A 220 19.24 -5.40 18.51
N PRO A 221 18.03 -5.87 18.18
CA PRO A 221 17.88 -7.09 17.38
C PRO A 221 18.63 -7.02 16.04
N GLY A 222 19.28 -8.12 15.66
CA GLY A 222 20.12 -8.17 14.45
C GLY A 222 19.38 -7.74 13.17
N TYR A 223 18.12 -8.16 13.00
CA TYR A 223 17.31 -7.81 11.82
C TYR A 223 17.00 -6.30 11.70
N LEU A 224 17.22 -5.50 12.75
CA LEU A 224 17.12 -4.04 12.70
C LEU A 224 18.44 -3.36 12.34
N SER A 225 19.56 -4.07 12.48
CA SER A 225 20.88 -3.56 12.09
C SER A 225 21.10 -3.63 10.58
N ASP A 226 20.32 -4.46 9.89
CA ASP A 226 20.40 -4.71 8.45
C ASP A 226 19.41 -3.85 7.62
N LEU A 227 18.70 -2.91 8.26
CA LEU A 227 17.72 -2.01 7.63
C LEU A 227 18.38 -0.90 6.78
#